data_AF-A0A7K2JR85-F1
#
_entry.id   AF-A0A7K2JR85-F1
#
_cell.length_a   1.000
_cell.length_b   1.000
_cell.length_c   1.000
_cell.angle_alpha   90.00
_cell.angle_beta   90.00
_cell.angle_gamma   90.00
#
_symmetry.space_group_name_H-M   'P 1'
#
loop_
_entity.id
_entity.type
_entity.pdbx_description
1 polymer ?
#
loop_
_entity_poly.entity_id
_entity_poly.type
_entity_poly.pdbx_seq_one_letter_code
_entity_poly.pdbx_strand_id
1 'polypeptide(L)'
;MATTTDEARAATAPNSIRLPGILLGVGLGGFVDGILLHQLLQWHHMLTSTDHDRIGVKYYDPDTVPGLEMNTVWDGIFHTVCWISVLLGLALLYSRVTHNRRAVWASPVLWGWILTGWGLFNLVEGLLDHQILGIHHVHGGPHQAWWDAGFLVLGALFLLAGHLLRRGSRPFDPEAPRHTGREA
;
A
#
# COMPACT_ATOMS: atom_id res chain seq x y z
N MET A 1 -21.96 -41.20 33.41
CA MET A 1 -21.37 -39.85 33.50
C MET A 1 -20.57 -39.61 32.24
N ALA A 2 -21.12 -38.88 31.29
CA ALA A 2 -20.42 -38.46 30.08
C ALA A 2 -20.08 -36.96 30.26
N THR A 3 -18.84 -36.67 30.62
CA THR A 3 -18.32 -35.30 30.63
C THR A 3 -17.82 -34.99 29.23
N THR A 4 -18.58 -34.15 28.54
CA THR A 4 -18.26 -33.51 27.28
C THR A 4 -16.90 -32.82 27.37
N THR A 5 -15.93 -33.31 26.62
CA THR A 5 -14.76 -32.54 26.25
C THR A 5 -15.26 -31.29 25.53
N ASP A 6 -15.09 -30.16 26.23
CA ASP A 6 -15.17 -28.82 25.68
C ASP A 6 -14.28 -28.78 24.43
N GLU A 7 -14.90 -28.85 23.26
CA GLU A 7 -14.25 -28.46 22.01
C GLU A 7 -13.95 -26.97 22.16
N ALA A 8 -12.75 -26.68 22.64
CA ALA A 8 -12.08 -25.42 22.43
C ALA A 8 -11.91 -25.23 20.91
N ARG A 9 -13.00 -24.88 20.23
CA ARG A 9 -12.98 -24.21 18.94
C ARG A 9 -12.13 -22.96 19.20
N ALA A 10 -10.88 -23.01 18.73
CA ALA A 10 -10.05 -21.84 18.59
C ALA A 10 -10.93 -20.75 17.98
N ALA A 11 -11.25 -19.72 18.76
CA ALA A 11 -12.02 -18.59 18.29
C ALA A 11 -11.20 -17.94 17.18
N THR A 12 -11.47 -18.32 15.94
CA THR A 12 -10.86 -17.75 14.75
C THR A 12 -11.05 -16.25 14.87
N ALA A 13 -9.95 -15.50 14.95
CA ALA A 13 -10.03 -14.04 15.03
C ALA A 13 -10.99 -13.55 13.93
N PRO A 14 -11.95 -12.65 14.24
CA PRO A 14 -12.97 -12.25 13.29
C PRO A 14 -12.31 -11.85 11.97
N ASN A 15 -12.84 -12.35 10.85
CA ASN A 15 -12.26 -12.26 9.50
C ASN A 15 -12.07 -10.79 9.04
N SER A 16 -11.07 -10.09 9.57
CA SER A 16 -10.96 -8.64 9.43
C SER A 16 -10.57 -8.24 8.00
N ILE A 17 -11.22 -7.19 7.48
CA ILE A 17 -10.84 -6.55 6.20
C ILE A 17 -9.64 -5.59 6.33
N ARG A 18 -9.03 -5.49 7.52
CA ARG A 18 -7.88 -4.60 7.79
C ARG A 18 -6.66 -4.95 6.95
N LEU A 19 -6.16 -6.18 7.08
CA LEU A 19 -4.96 -6.63 6.36
C LEU A 19 -5.14 -6.56 4.83
N PRO A 20 -6.22 -7.08 4.23
CA PRO A 20 -6.40 -6.94 2.78
C PRO A 20 -6.50 -5.48 2.35
N GLY A 21 -7.17 -4.61 3.12
CA GLY A 21 -7.22 -3.18 2.83
C GLY A 21 -5.83 -2.52 2.86
N ILE A 22 -5.00 -2.82 3.86
CA ILE A 22 -3.63 -2.29 3.95
C ILE A 22 -2.78 -2.77 2.77
N LEU A 23 -2.82 -4.06 2.41
CA LEU A 23 -2.04 -4.60 1.28
C LEU A 23 -2.48 -3.97 -0.05
N LEU A 24 -3.79 -3.85 -0.28
CA LEU A 24 -4.33 -3.12 -1.43
C LEU A 24 -3.82 -1.67 -1.46
N GLY A 25 -3.83 -0.98 -0.32
CA GLY A 25 -3.31 0.37 -0.19
C GLY A 25 -1.83 0.50 -0.54
N VAL A 26 -0.98 -0.37 0.01
CA VAL A 26 0.45 -0.40 -0.28
C VAL A 26 0.70 -0.63 -1.77
N GLY A 27 0.05 -1.65 -2.34
CA GLY A 27 0.25 -2.00 -3.75
C GLY A 27 -0.28 -0.93 -4.71
N LEU A 28 -1.46 -0.37 -4.44
CA LEU A 28 -2.02 0.72 -5.27
C LEU A 28 -1.18 2.00 -5.16
N GLY A 29 -0.71 2.33 -3.96
CA GLY A 29 0.16 3.49 -3.75
C GLY A 29 1.45 3.37 -4.53
N GLY A 30 2.13 2.22 -4.41
CA GLY A 30 3.35 1.96 -5.17
C GLY A 30 3.13 1.89 -6.68
N PHE A 31 1.99 1.37 -7.16
CA PHE A 31 1.66 1.47 -8.59
C PHE A 31 1.47 2.91 -9.06
N VAL A 32 0.78 3.74 -8.29
CA VAL A 32 0.55 5.13 -8.68
C VAL A 32 1.88 5.89 -8.70
N ASP A 33 2.74 5.64 -7.73
CA ASP A 33 4.10 6.17 -7.70
C ASP A 33 4.92 5.71 -8.92
N GLY A 34 5.04 4.39 -9.13
CA GLY A 34 5.82 3.84 -10.23
C GLY A 34 5.29 4.18 -11.63
N ILE A 35 3.98 4.23 -11.83
CA ILE A 35 3.40 4.59 -13.13
C ILE A 35 3.48 6.10 -13.34
N LEU A 36 3.00 6.91 -12.39
CA LEU A 36 2.93 8.35 -12.61
C LEU A 36 4.31 8.99 -12.54
N LEU A 37 5.08 8.71 -11.49
CA LEU A 37 6.34 9.40 -11.21
C LEU A 37 7.52 8.77 -11.92
N HIS A 38 7.61 7.43 -11.98
CA HIS A 38 8.75 6.78 -12.68
C HIS A 38 8.54 6.70 -14.20
N GLN A 39 7.34 6.38 -14.67
CA GLN A 39 7.14 6.08 -16.09
C GLN A 39 6.58 7.23 -16.91
N LEU A 40 5.52 7.90 -16.42
CA LEU A 40 4.87 8.98 -17.19
C LEU A 40 5.62 10.31 -17.06
N LEU A 41 5.98 10.69 -15.84
CA LEU A 41 6.68 11.94 -15.57
C LEU A 41 8.19 11.78 -15.59
N GLN A 42 8.68 10.57 -15.34
CA GLN A 42 10.12 10.24 -15.28
C GLN A 42 10.89 11.17 -14.33
N TRP A 43 10.27 11.53 -13.20
CA TRP A 43 10.88 12.43 -12.22
C TRP A 43 11.97 11.73 -11.42
N HIS A 44 11.79 10.44 -11.17
CA HIS A 44 12.73 9.58 -10.46
C HIS A 44 12.44 8.11 -10.79
N HIS A 45 13.45 7.26 -10.66
CA HIS A 45 13.38 5.80 -10.73
C HIS A 45 14.08 5.21 -9.52
N MET A 46 13.92 3.91 -9.28
CA MET A 46 14.40 3.22 -8.06
C MET A 46 15.85 3.54 -7.65
N LEU A 47 16.73 3.86 -8.60
CA LEU A 47 18.15 4.10 -8.36
C LEU A 47 18.67 5.39 -9.03
N THR A 48 17.79 6.38 -9.27
CA THR A 48 18.18 7.64 -9.93
C THR A 48 19.08 8.54 -9.07
N SER A 49 19.13 8.34 -7.75
CA SER A 49 19.91 9.19 -6.83
C SER A 49 21.16 8.52 -6.26
N THR A 50 21.81 7.64 -7.01
CA THR A 50 23.01 6.92 -6.57
C THR A 50 24.29 7.75 -6.58
N ASP A 51 24.22 9.05 -6.88
CA ASP A 51 25.31 10.01 -6.78
C ASP A 51 25.65 10.39 -5.34
N HIS A 52 24.66 10.30 -4.45
CA HIS A 52 24.74 10.72 -3.06
C HIS A 52 24.19 9.69 -2.07
N ASP A 53 24.09 8.43 -2.49
CA ASP A 53 23.57 7.37 -1.63
C ASP A 53 24.50 7.05 -0.45
N ARG A 54 23.93 6.40 0.56
CA ARG A 54 24.62 6.07 1.82
C ARG A 54 25.03 4.60 1.94
N ILE A 55 24.90 3.82 0.86
CA ILE A 55 25.14 2.37 0.84
C ILE A 55 26.20 1.94 -0.18
N GLY A 56 26.77 2.89 -0.92
CA GLY A 56 27.87 2.67 -1.86
C GLY A 56 27.42 2.03 -3.17
N VAL A 57 26.22 2.35 -3.67
CA VAL A 57 25.82 1.92 -5.01
C VAL A 57 26.75 2.58 -6.02
N LYS A 58 27.22 1.81 -7.01
CA LYS A 58 28.04 2.38 -8.08
C LYS A 58 27.17 3.36 -8.89
N TYR A 59 27.53 4.64 -8.84
CA TYR A 59 26.89 5.66 -9.66
C TYR A 59 26.87 5.29 -11.14
N TYR A 60 25.73 5.56 -11.78
CA TYR A 60 25.54 5.53 -13.22
C TYR A 60 24.69 6.73 -13.62
N ASP A 61 24.88 7.19 -14.86
CA ASP A 61 24.08 8.27 -15.39
C ASP A 61 22.68 7.76 -15.78
N PRO A 62 21.60 8.21 -15.10
CA PRO A 62 20.24 7.71 -15.34
C PRO A 62 19.69 8.13 -16.71
N ASP A 63 20.29 9.12 -17.38
CA ASP A 63 19.84 9.66 -18.67
C ASP A 63 20.50 8.96 -19.87
N THR A 64 21.37 7.99 -19.62
CA THR A 64 21.97 7.14 -20.66
C THR A 64 21.13 5.89 -20.92
N VAL A 65 21.23 5.30 -22.11
CA VAL A 65 20.51 4.04 -22.42
C VAL A 65 20.80 2.93 -21.38
N PRO A 66 22.06 2.65 -20.98
CA PRO A 66 22.32 1.66 -19.93
C PRO A 66 21.72 2.04 -18.56
N GLY A 67 21.68 3.34 -18.23
CA GLY A 67 21.05 3.82 -17.01
C GLY A 67 19.54 3.64 -17.01
N LEU A 68 18.89 3.96 -18.13
CA LEU A 68 17.46 3.72 -18.34
C LEU A 68 17.11 2.23 -18.31
N GLU A 69 17.95 1.36 -18.88
CA GLU A 69 17.77 -0.10 -18.78
C GLU A 69 17.88 -0.59 -17.34
N MET A 70 18.85 -0.08 -16.57
CA MET A 70 18.99 -0.38 -15.14
C MET A 70 17.76 0.06 -14.35
N ASN A 71 17.34 1.31 -14.52
CA ASN A 71 16.13 1.86 -13.89
C ASN A 71 14.88 1.05 -14.26
N THR A 72 14.74 0.68 -15.53
CA THR A 72 13.61 -0.15 -16.00
C THR A 72 13.53 -1.49 -15.28
N VAL A 73 14.68 -2.14 -15.03
CA VAL A 73 14.73 -3.40 -14.29
C VAL A 73 14.31 -3.21 -12.84
N TRP A 74 14.84 -2.20 -12.15
CA TRP A 74 14.54 -1.97 -10.73
C TRP A 74 13.12 -1.47 -10.51
N ASP A 75 12.62 -0.61 -11.39
CA ASP A 75 11.20 -0.24 -11.41
C ASP A 75 10.36 -1.49 -11.65
N GLY A 76 10.75 -2.40 -12.56
CA GLY A 76 10.05 -3.67 -12.78
C GLY A 76 9.99 -4.56 -11.54
N ILE A 77 11.07 -4.64 -10.77
CA ILE A 77 11.11 -5.34 -9.48
C ILE A 77 10.16 -4.68 -8.47
N PHE A 78 10.22 -3.36 -8.35
CA PHE A 78 9.32 -2.58 -7.51
C PHE A 78 7.84 -2.80 -7.87
N HIS A 79 7.50 -2.74 -9.15
CA HIS A 79 6.15 -3.01 -9.65
C HIS A 79 5.73 -4.46 -9.38
N THR A 80 6.65 -5.42 -9.44
CA THR A 80 6.35 -6.82 -9.09
C THR A 80 5.95 -6.96 -7.63
N VAL A 81 6.65 -6.27 -6.71
CA VAL A 81 6.28 -6.24 -5.29
C VAL A 81 4.90 -5.58 -5.10
N CYS A 82 4.65 -4.45 -5.77
CA CYS A 82 3.35 -3.78 -5.74
C CYS A 82 2.23 -4.71 -6.25
N TRP A 83 2.46 -5.41 -7.36
CA TRP A 83 1.54 -6.36 -7.97
C TRP A 83 1.22 -7.53 -7.03
N ILE A 84 2.24 -8.15 -6.43
CA ILE A 84 2.06 -9.21 -5.43
C ILE A 84 1.24 -8.70 -4.25
N SER A 85 1.51 -7.49 -3.75
CA SER A 85 0.75 -6.88 -2.66
C SER A 85 -0.73 -6.72 -3.00
N VAL A 86 -1.06 -6.22 -4.20
CA VAL A 86 -2.44 -6.14 -4.70
C VAL A 86 -3.07 -7.53 -4.79
N LEU A 87 -2.39 -8.51 -5.39
CA LEU A 87 -2.91 -9.87 -5.52
C LEU A 87 -3.20 -10.52 -4.16
N LEU A 88 -2.29 -10.38 -3.20
CA LEU A 88 -2.48 -10.88 -1.83
C LEU A 88 -3.62 -10.15 -1.13
N GLY A 89 -3.71 -8.83 -1.29
CA GLY A 89 -4.81 -8.02 -0.79
C GLY A 89 -6.17 -8.49 -1.32
N LEU A 90 -6.29 -8.70 -2.64
CA LEU A 90 -7.49 -9.23 -3.28
C LEU A 90 -7.80 -10.67 -2.84
N ALA A 91 -6.80 -11.55 -2.79
CA ALA A 91 -6.99 -12.95 -2.40
C ALA A 91 -7.46 -13.07 -0.95
N LEU A 92 -6.88 -12.29 -0.03
CA LEU A 92 -7.30 -12.24 1.36
C LEU A 92 -8.68 -11.58 1.53
N LEU A 93 -8.99 -10.54 0.74
CA LEU A 93 -10.33 -9.94 0.78
C LEU A 93 -11.38 -10.94 0.29
N TYR A 94 -11.08 -11.66 -0.81
CA TYR A 94 -11.95 -12.66 -1.40
C TYR A 94 -12.18 -13.86 -0.46
N SER A 95 -11.15 -14.31 0.25
CA SER A 95 -11.27 -15.43 1.20
C SER A 95 -12.05 -15.06 2.46
N ARG A 96 -11.96 -13.80 2.90
CA ARG A 96 -12.63 -13.32 4.14
C ARG A 96 -14.06 -12.85 3.90
N VAL A 97 -14.37 -12.28 2.74
CA VAL A 97 -15.70 -11.75 2.40
C VAL A 97 -16.51 -12.81 1.66
N THR A 98 -17.19 -13.65 2.42
CA THR A 98 -17.96 -14.78 1.90
C THR A 98 -19.37 -14.37 1.44
N HIS A 99 -19.95 -13.38 2.10
CA HIS A 99 -21.27 -12.82 1.80
C HIS A 99 -21.16 -11.35 1.38
N ASN A 100 -22.16 -10.84 0.65
CA ASN A 100 -22.25 -9.41 0.31
C ASN A 100 -21.00 -8.82 -0.37
N ARG A 101 -20.32 -9.59 -1.23
CA ARG A 101 -19.06 -9.21 -1.90
C ARG A 101 -19.06 -7.86 -2.62
N ARG A 102 -20.21 -7.37 -3.09
CA ARG A 102 -20.31 -6.03 -3.69
C ARG A 102 -20.34 -4.91 -2.64
N ALA A 103 -20.94 -5.16 -1.48
CA ALA A 103 -21.08 -4.17 -0.41
C ALA A 103 -19.73 -3.80 0.23
N VAL A 104 -18.75 -4.70 0.24
CA VAL A 104 -17.42 -4.40 0.80
C VAL A 104 -16.73 -3.25 0.05
N TRP A 105 -16.93 -3.14 -1.26
CA TRP A 105 -16.36 -2.06 -2.08
C TRP A 105 -17.05 -0.71 -1.84
N ALA A 106 -18.29 -0.72 -1.34
CA ALA A 106 -18.99 0.48 -0.91
C ALA A 106 -18.69 0.84 0.56
N SER A 107 -17.96 -0.01 1.30
CA SER A 107 -17.63 0.22 2.70
C SER A 107 -16.55 1.28 2.85
N PRO A 108 -16.81 2.40 3.55
CA PRO A 108 -15.77 3.38 3.83
C PRO A 108 -14.66 2.80 4.72
N VAL A 109 -14.93 1.73 5.47
CA VAL A 109 -13.92 1.06 6.30
C VAL A 109 -12.84 0.41 5.44
N LEU A 110 -13.21 -0.21 4.31
CA LEU A 110 -12.24 -0.79 3.36
C LEU A 110 -11.34 0.32 2.80
N TRP A 111 -11.94 1.38 2.27
CA TRP A 111 -11.22 2.52 1.72
C TRP A 111 -10.34 3.22 2.75
N GLY A 112 -10.78 3.28 4.02
CA GLY A 112 -9.94 3.79 5.09
C GLY A 112 -8.68 2.94 5.30
N TRP A 113 -8.78 1.61 5.24
CA TRP A 113 -7.61 0.72 5.29
C TRP A 113 -6.72 0.81 4.04
N ILE A 114 -7.30 1.02 2.85
CA ILE A 114 -6.54 1.30 1.62
C ILE A 114 -5.75 2.60 1.75
N LEU A 115 -6.38 3.69 2.21
CA LEU A 115 -5.68 4.96 2.47
C LEU A 115 -4.57 4.80 3.52
N THR A 116 -4.81 4.00 4.56
CA THR A 116 -3.76 3.69 5.53
C THR A 116 -2.61 2.90 4.92
N GLY A 117 -2.88 1.91 4.08
CA GLY A 117 -1.84 1.16 3.38
C GLY A 117 -1.01 2.05 2.45
N TRP A 118 -1.66 2.93 1.71
CA TRP A 118 -0.99 3.90 0.84
C TRP A 118 -0.13 4.87 1.67
N GLY A 119 -0.68 5.45 2.73
CA GLY A 119 0.08 6.33 3.61
C GLY A 119 1.29 5.64 4.25
N LEU A 120 1.16 4.36 4.64
CA LEU A 120 2.28 3.56 5.12
C LEU A 120 3.34 3.34 4.04
N PHE A 121 2.94 3.05 2.80
CA PHE A 121 3.85 2.95 1.68
C PHE A 121 4.69 4.23 1.53
N ASN A 122 4.04 5.40 1.39
CA ASN A 122 4.75 6.68 1.25
C ASN A 122 5.71 6.97 2.42
N LEU A 123 5.32 6.66 3.65
CA LEU A 123 6.17 6.93 4.81
C LEU A 123 7.35 5.98 4.91
N VAL A 124 7.15 4.70 4.60
CA VAL A 124 8.22 3.70 4.66
C VAL A 124 9.20 3.94 3.53
N GLU A 125 8.72 4.06 2.30
CA GLU A 125 9.53 4.32 1.11
C GLU A 125 10.27 5.66 1.27
N GLY A 126 9.56 6.76 1.56
CA GLY A 126 10.20 8.06 1.73
C GLY A 126 11.20 8.13 2.89
N LEU A 127 11.00 7.38 3.98
CA LEU A 127 11.97 7.35 5.08
C LEU A 127 13.17 6.47 4.75
N LEU A 128 12.94 5.27 4.23
CA LEU A 128 14.02 4.33 3.95
C LEU A 128 14.80 4.78 2.72
N ASP A 129 14.15 4.93 1.58
CA ASP A 129 14.82 5.08 0.29
C ASP A 129 15.29 6.53 0.04
N HIS A 130 14.55 7.54 0.50
CA HIS A 130 14.97 8.94 0.34
C HIS A 130 15.88 9.40 1.49
N GLN A 131 15.50 9.16 2.75
CA GLN A 131 16.23 9.75 3.88
C GLN A 131 17.37 8.88 4.41
N ILE A 132 17.16 7.57 4.56
CA ILE A 132 18.17 6.67 5.13
C ILE A 132 19.15 6.21 4.05
N LEU A 133 18.67 5.70 2.93
CA LEU A 133 19.50 5.18 1.84
C LEU A 133 19.93 6.29 0.89
N GLY A 134 19.04 7.25 0.59
CA GLY A 134 19.33 8.35 -0.32
C GLY A 134 19.44 7.93 -1.79
N ILE A 135 18.79 6.83 -2.17
CA ILE A 135 18.88 6.23 -3.51
C ILE A 135 17.75 6.67 -4.45
N HIS A 136 16.68 7.28 -3.91
CA HIS A 136 15.40 7.40 -4.60
C HIS A 136 14.67 8.73 -4.36
N HIS A 137 15.32 9.89 -4.48
CA HIS A 137 14.61 11.12 -4.15
C HIS A 137 13.46 11.45 -5.13
N VAL A 138 12.37 12.04 -4.62
CA VAL A 138 11.13 12.28 -5.38
C VAL A 138 11.35 13.15 -6.63
N HIS A 139 12.28 14.08 -6.55
CA HIS A 139 12.68 14.88 -7.71
C HIS A 139 14.12 15.30 -7.52
N GLY A 140 14.98 14.94 -8.47
CA GLY A 140 16.38 15.32 -8.45
C GLY A 140 16.60 16.83 -8.59
N GLY A 141 17.76 17.31 -8.16
CA GLY A 141 18.19 18.70 -8.33
C GLY A 141 17.80 19.63 -7.17
N PRO A 142 17.65 20.94 -7.43
CA PRO A 142 17.40 21.91 -6.37
C PRO A 142 16.13 21.60 -5.57
N HIS A 143 16.19 21.79 -4.25
CA HIS A 143 15.06 21.62 -3.34
C HIS A 143 14.55 20.18 -3.13
N GLN A 144 15.34 19.16 -3.51
CA GLN A 144 15.04 17.74 -3.29
C GLN A 144 14.47 17.41 -1.90
N ALA A 145 15.06 17.96 -0.83
CA ALA A 145 14.59 17.74 0.54
C ALA A 145 13.14 18.23 0.78
N TRP A 146 12.68 19.26 0.07
CA TRP A 146 11.30 19.73 0.16
C TRP A 146 10.32 18.82 -0.58
N TRP A 147 10.74 18.23 -1.70
CA TRP A 147 9.96 17.22 -2.41
C TRP A 147 9.79 15.95 -1.55
N ASP A 148 10.86 15.47 -0.94
CA ASP A 148 10.79 14.32 -0.03
C ASP A 148 9.92 14.62 1.19
N ALA A 149 10.06 15.81 1.79
CA ALA A 149 9.21 16.23 2.90
C ALA A 149 7.73 16.30 2.50
N GLY A 150 7.43 16.81 1.30
CA GLY A 150 6.07 16.82 0.75
C GLY A 150 5.49 15.41 0.60
N PHE A 151 6.29 14.45 0.14
CA PHE A 151 5.90 13.05 0.02
C PHE A 151 5.59 12.40 1.37
N LEU A 152 6.43 12.65 2.38
CA LEU A 152 6.18 12.20 3.76
C LEU A 152 4.91 12.83 4.36
N VAL A 153 4.71 14.15 4.16
CA VAL A 153 3.51 14.85 4.61
C VAL A 153 2.27 14.26 3.94
N LEU A 154 2.31 13.98 2.64
CA LEU A 154 1.21 13.33 1.93
C LEU A 154 0.90 11.94 2.51
N GLY A 155 1.93 11.15 2.84
CA GLY A 155 1.77 9.87 3.52
C GLY A 155 1.05 10.00 4.88
N ALA A 156 1.45 10.98 5.69
CA ALA A 156 0.80 11.27 6.97
C ALA A 156 -0.66 11.72 6.79
N LEU A 157 -0.95 12.52 5.76
CA LEU A 157 -2.32 12.94 5.42
C LEU A 157 -3.19 11.73 5.02
N PHE A 158 -2.66 10.78 4.25
CA PHE A 158 -3.40 9.54 3.93
C PHE A 158 -3.67 8.67 5.15
N LEU A 159 -2.72 8.56 6.10
CA LEU A 159 -2.96 7.89 7.37
C LEU A 159 -4.09 8.56 8.17
N LEU A 160 -4.06 9.90 8.27
CA LEU A 160 -5.07 10.67 8.96
C LEU A 160 -6.45 10.53 8.30
N ALA A 161 -6.52 10.69 6.97
CA ALA A 161 -7.74 10.54 6.20
C ALA A 161 -8.32 9.12 6.36
N GLY A 162 -7.48 8.09 6.26
CA GLY A 162 -7.90 6.70 6.47
C GLY A 162 -8.43 6.45 7.89
N HIS A 163 -7.82 7.05 8.91
CA HIS A 163 -8.28 6.98 10.30
C HIS A 163 -9.64 7.66 10.48
N LEU A 164 -9.79 8.90 10.02
CA LEU A 164 -11.04 9.66 10.13
C LEU A 164 -12.18 8.96 9.40
N LEU A 165 -11.93 8.42 8.20
CA LEU A 165 -12.92 7.69 7.42
C LEU A 165 -13.44 6.44 8.16
N ARG A 166 -12.56 5.70 8.83
CA ARG A 166 -12.95 4.55 9.65
C ARG A 166 -13.73 4.94 10.90
N ARG A 167 -13.33 6.01 11.58
CA ARG A 167 -13.98 6.46 12.83
C ARG A 167 -15.44 6.88 12.62
N GLY A 168 -15.75 7.48 11.49
CA GLY A 168 -17.12 7.92 11.15
C GLY A 168 -18.04 6.80 10.64
N SER A 169 -17.53 5.58 10.49
CA SER A 169 -18.21 4.52 9.75
C SER A 169 -18.63 3.35 10.62
N ARG A 170 -19.76 2.73 10.27
CA ARG A 170 -20.17 1.46 10.89
C ARG A 170 -19.16 0.36 10.51
N PRO A 171 -18.73 -0.49 11.46
CA PRO A 171 -17.88 -1.64 11.15
C PRO A 171 -18.51 -2.50 10.06
N PHE A 172 -17.69 -2.97 9.13
CA PHE A 172 -18.13 -3.94 8.13
C PHE A 172 -17.99 -5.34 8.71
N ASP A 173 -19.10 -6.08 8.74
CA ASP A 173 -19.12 -7.50 9.09
C ASP A 173 -19.00 -8.34 7.80
N PRO A 174 -17.87 -9.04 7.60
CA PRO A 174 -17.64 -9.88 6.42
C PRO A 174 -18.46 -11.18 6.40
N GLU A 175 -19.04 -11.57 7.52
CA GLU A 175 -19.79 -12.83 7.67
C GLU A 175 -21.31 -12.61 7.71
N ALA A 176 -21.76 -11.35 7.87
CA ALA A 176 -23.19 -11.01 7.90
C ALA A 176 -23.93 -11.49 6.62
N PRO A 177 -24.96 -12.34 6.77
CA PRO A 177 -25.83 -12.74 5.66
C PRO A 177 -26.51 -11.50 5.03
N ARG A 178 -27.00 -11.64 3.79
CA ARG A 178 -27.95 -10.64 3.28
C ARG A 178 -29.15 -10.60 4.22
N HIS A 179 -29.43 -9.44 4.83
CA HIS A 179 -30.76 -9.17 5.34
C HIS A 179 -31.70 -9.24 4.13
N THR A 180 -32.40 -10.36 3.97
CA THR A 180 -33.56 -10.47 3.10
C THR A 180 -34.66 -9.65 3.77
N GLY A 181 -34.62 -8.34 3.57
CA GLY A 181 -35.73 -7.47 3.92
C GLY A 181 -36.93 -7.85 3.06
N ARG A 182 -37.83 -8.63 3.63
CA ARG A 182 -39.21 -8.72 3.18
C ARG A 182 -40.12 -8.80 4.40
N GLU A 183 -40.40 -7.63 4.99
CA GLU A 183 -41.59 -7.36 5.80
C GLU A 183 -41.89 -5.87 5.59
N ALA A 184 -43.06 -5.38 5.22
CA ALA A 184 -44.28 -5.90 4.61
C ALA A 184 -44.85 -4.71 3.80
#